data_AF-A0A8R1DWX7-F1
#
_entry.id   AF-A0A8R1DWX7-F1
#
_cell.length_a   1.000
_cell.length_b   1.000
_cell.length_c   1.000
_cell.angle_alpha   90.00
_cell.angle_beta   90.00
_cell.angle_gamma   90.00
#
_symmetry.space_group_name_H-M   'P 1'
#
loop_
_entity.id
_entity.type
_entity.pdbx_description
1 polymer ?
#
loop_
_entity_poly.entity_id
_entity_poly.type
_entity_poly.pdbx_seq_one_letter_code
_entity_poly.pdbx_strand_id
1 'polypeptide(L)' 'MAQCGVPQGAVLSPILFGIYVNEIPSKLPMGVHCKQFADDINYTQRSLKTPTHKTINYNKPLMPSANGQKPKNSR' A
#
# COMPACT_ATOMS: atom_id res chain seq x y z
N MET A 1 40.87 9.48 -12.73
CA MET A 1 39.47 9.52 -13.23
C MET A 1 39.00 8.09 -13.30
N ALA A 2 37.94 7.71 -12.59
CA ALA A 2 37.45 6.33 -12.63
C ALA A 2 36.67 6.11 -13.94
N GLN A 3 37.07 5.13 -14.72
CA GLN A 3 36.32 4.68 -15.89
C GLN A 3 35.09 3.91 -15.37
N CYS A 4 33.89 4.42 -15.63
CA CYS A 4 32.64 3.83 -15.19
C CYS A 4 31.78 3.36 -16.37
N GLY A 5 30.86 2.43 -16.09
CA GLY A 5 29.95 1.85 -17.07
C GLY A 5 30.41 0.49 -17.61
N VAL A 6 29.59 -0.06 -18.50
CA VAL A 6 29.86 -1.33 -19.21
C VAL A 6 29.92 -1.06 -20.71
N PRO A 7 30.78 -1.75 -21.48
CA PRO A 7 30.90 -1.54 -22.92
C PRO A 7 29.63 -1.94 -23.67
N GLN A 8 29.14 -1.08 -24.57
CA GLN A 8 27.98 -1.40 -25.41
C GLN A 8 28.31 -2.54 -26.38
N GLY A 9 27.38 -3.48 -26.54
CA GLY A 9 27.53 -4.63 -27.44
C GLY A 9 28.38 -5.79 -26.90
N ALA A 10 29.03 -5.66 -25.74
CA ALA A 10 29.71 -6.79 -25.12
C ALA A 10 28.70 -7.75 -24.48
N VAL A 11 28.92 -9.06 -24.67
CA VAL A 11 28.01 -10.13 -24.25
C VAL A 11 27.69 -10.10 -22.74
N LEU A 12 28.67 -9.73 -21.91
CA LEU A 12 28.50 -9.72 -20.45
C LEU A 12 27.93 -8.40 -19.91
N SER A 13 27.89 -7.33 -20.71
CA SER A 13 27.45 -6.02 -20.25
C SER A 13 26.03 -6.00 -19.69
N PRO A 14 25.03 -6.66 -20.30
CA PRO A 14 23.68 -6.71 -19.73
C PRO A 14 23.64 -7.43 -18.37
N ILE A 15 24.47 -8.46 -18.17
CA ILE A 15 24.55 -9.19 -16.90
C ILE A 15 25.19 -8.31 -15.82
N LEU A 16 26.32 -7.69 -16.11
CA LEU A 16 27.02 -6.82 -15.16
C LEU A 16 26.15 -5.61 -14.79
N PHE A 17 25.52 -4.98 -15.79
CA PHE A 17 24.58 -3.89 -15.55
C PHE A 17 23.36 -4.36 -14.74
N GLY A 18 22.79 -5.52 -15.07
CA GLY A 18 21.69 -6.13 -14.34
C GLY A 18 22.01 -6.35 -12.86
N ILE A 19 23.18 -6.90 -12.54
CA ILE A 19 23.66 -7.08 -11.15
C ILE A 19 23.77 -5.71 -10.46
N TYR A 20 24.33 -4.72 -11.14
CA TYR A 20 24.49 -3.36 -10.60
C TYR A 20 23.14 -2.72 -10.22
N VAL A 21 22.12 -2.85 -11.07
CA VAL A 21 20.80 -2.25 -10.82
C VAL A 21 19.88 -3.11 -9.95
N ASN A 22 20.24 -4.36 -9.65
CA ASN A 22 19.41 -5.29 -8.88
C ASN A 22 19.26 -4.90 -7.39
N GLU A 23 20.04 -3.94 -6.90
CA GLU A 23 19.89 -3.43 -5.53
C GLU A 23 18.68 -2.49 -5.38
N ILE A 24 18.19 -1.89 -6.47
CA ILE A 24 17.14 -0.85 -6.44
C ILE A 24 15.87 -1.31 -5.72
N PRO A 25 15.31 -2.52 -5.97
CA PRO A 25 14.10 -2.99 -5.31
C PRO A 25 14.23 -3.06 -3.78
N SER A 26 15.44 -3.35 -3.27
CA SER A 26 15.71 -3.43 -1.83
C SER A 26 15.75 -2.08 -1.14
N LYS A 27 15.89 -0.99 -1.90
CA LYS A 27 15.95 0.39 -1.37
C LYS A 27 14.60 1.11 -1.40
N LEU A 28 13.55 0.45 -1.88
CA LEU A 28 12.23 1.07 -1.99
C LEU A 28 11.55 1.21 -0.61
N PRO A 29 10.79 2.29 -0.39
CA PRO A 29 10.02 2.49 0.85
C PRO A 29 9.01 1.37 1.11
N MET A 30 8.64 1.21 2.37
CA MET A 30 7.59 0.25 2.76
C MET A 30 6.26 0.53 2.03
N GLY A 31 5.67 -0.53 1.47
CA GLY A 31 4.40 -0.45 0.73
C GLY A 31 4.53 -0.10 -0.75
N VAL A 32 5.74 0.21 -1.22
CA VAL A 32 6.08 0.31 -2.64
C VAL A 32 6.55 -1.07 -3.12
N HIS A 33 5.90 -1.58 -4.16
CA HIS A 33 6.33 -2.78 -4.87
C HIS A 33 6.79 -2.40 -6.27
N CYS A 34 7.81 -3.06 -6.81
CA CYS A 34 8.26 -2.80 -8.18
C CYS A 34 8.42 -4.08 -9.00
N LYS A 35 8.32 -3.92 -10.32
CA LYS A 35 8.76 -4.87 -11.34
C LYS A 35 9.88 -4.20 -12.13
N GLN A 36 11.03 -4.86 -12.19
CA GLN A 36 12.21 -4.36 -12.88
C GLN A 36 12.59 -5.30 -14.02
N PHE A 37 12.94 -4.73 -15.16
CA PHE A 37 13.46 -5.44 -16.33
C PHE A 37 14.58 -4.61 -16.94
N ALA A 38 15.83 -5.10 -16.85
CA ALA A 38 17.01 -4.31 -17.17
C ALA A 38 17.00 -2.94 -16.45
N ASP A 39 17.09 -1.82 -17.18
CA ASP A 39 16.99 -0.45 -16.68
C ASP A 39 15.55 0.02 -16.44
N ASP A 40 14.54 -0.65 -17.01
CA ASP A 40 13.13 -0.28 -16.84
C ASP A 40 12.58 -0.71 -15.49
N ILE A 41 12.02 0.23 -14.74
CA ILE A 41 11.42 -0.01 -13.42
C ILE A 41 10.00 0.55 -13.39
N ASN A 42 9.04 -0.33 -13.11
CA ASN A 42 7.65 0.03 -12.85
C ASN A 42 7.35 -0.18 -11.37
N TYR A 43 6.85 0.85 -10.67
CA TYR A 43 6.49 0.77 -9.25
C TYR A 43 4.99 0.97 -9.02
N THR A 44 4.48 0.37 -7.95
CA THR A 44 3.11 0.47 -7.50
C THR A 44 3.10 0.68 -5.99
N GLN A 45 2.33 1.67 -5.53
CA GLN A 45 2.13 1.93 -4.10
C GLN A 45 0.71 1.50 -3.73
N ARG A 46 0.59 0.64 -2.72
CA ARG A 46 -0.72 0.42 -2.11
C ARG A 46 -1.06 1.63 -1.23
N SER A 47 -2.06 2.40 -1.62
CA SER A 47 -2.64 3.40 -0.72
C SER A 47 -3.46 2.68 0.35
N LEU A 48 -2.91 2.58 1.56
CA LEU A 48 -3.70 2.23 2.72
C LEU A 48 -4.52 3.46 3.08
N LYS A 49 -5.84 3.39 2.93
CA LYS A 49 -6.72 4.32 3.64
C LYS A 49 -6.48 4.05 5.13
N THR A 50 -5.80 4.94 5.82
CA THR A 50 -5.72 4.89 7.28
C THR A 50 -7.15 4.75 7.79
N PRO A 51 -7.44 3.78 8.68
CA PRO A 51 -8.74 3.72 9.30
C PRO A 51 -8.93 5.04 10.02
N THR A 52 -9.77 5.91 9.48
CA THR A 52 -10.27 7.09 10.20
C THR A 52 -10.93 6.53 11.43
N HIS A 53 -10.32 6.73 12.59
CA HIS A 53 -10.96 6.46 13.87
C HIS A 53 -12.27 7.26 13.86
N LYS A 54 -13.40 6.58 13.68
CA LYS A 54 -14.71 7.22 13.88
C LYS A 54 -14.73 7.65 15.33
N THR A 55 -14.62 8.95 15.59
CA THR A 55 -14.87 9.50 16.93
C THR A 55 -16.28 9.09 17.33
N ILE A 56 -16.38 8.07 18.18
CA ILE A 56 -17.63 7.73 18.84
C ILE A 56 -17.91 8.90 19.78
N ASN A 57 -18.85 9.76 19.41
CA ASN A 57 -19.38 10.77 20.31
C ASN A 57 -20.21 10.06 21.39
N TYR A 58 -19.65 9.94 22.60
CA TYR A 58 -20.32 9.38 23.78
C TYR A 58 -21.49 10.25 24.29
N ASN A 59 -21.73 11.41 23.68
CA ASN A 59 -22.74 12.37 24.12
C ASN A 59 -24.11 12.22 23.41
N LYS A 60 -24.45 11.03 22.91
CA LYS A 60 -25.84 10.77 22.50
C LYS A 60 -26.65 10.37 23.74
N PRO A 61 -27.73 11.10 24.09
CA PRO A 61 -28.57 10.71 25.23
C PRO A 61 -29.17 9.32 24.99
N LEU A 62 -29.12 8.47 26.02
CA LEU A 62 -29.76 7.16 26.01
C LEU A 62 -31.25 7.33 25.69
N MET A 63 -31.73 6.59 24.69
CA MET A 63 -33.15 6.50 24.37
C MET A 63 -33.83 5.76 25.53
N PRO A 64 -34.93 6.27 26.11
CA PRO A 64 -35.60 5.57 27.21
C PRO A 64 -36.17 4.25 26.71
N SER A 65 -35.93 3.19 27.49
CA SER A 65 -36.43 1.83 27.25
C SER A 65 -37.95 1.83 27.14
N ALA A 66 -38.49 1.43 25.98
CA ALA A 66 -39.92 1.31 25.75
C ALA A 66 -40.48 0.15 26.59
N ASN A 67 -41.15 0.47 27.70
CA ASN A 67 -41.99 -0.49 28.43
C ASN A 67 -43.15 -0.93 27.53
N GLY A 68 -43.26 -2.24 27.28
CA GLY A 68 -44.28 -2.83 26.44
C GLY A 68 -45.70 -2.59 26.95
N GLN A 69 -46.52 -1.91 26.15
CA GLN A 69 -47.98 -1.95 26.28
C GLN A 69 -48.53 -3.02 25.33
N LYS A 70 -49.14 -4.05 25.90
CA LYS A 70 -49.83 -5.15 25.21
C LYS A 70 -51.06 -4.61 24.46
N PRO A 71 -51.31 -4.98 23.19
CA PRO A 71 -52.49 -4.51 22.47
C PRO A 71 -53.78 -5.10 23.08
N LYS A 72 -54.77 -4.26 23.33
CA LYS A 72 -56.13 -4.66 23.71
C LYS A 72 -56.90 -5.03 22.44
N ASN A 73 -57.38 -6.28 22.37
CA ASN A 73 -58.33 -6.74 21.35
C ASN A 73 -59.67 -6.03 21.55
N SER A 74 -60.22 -5.40 20.51
CA SER A 74 -61.64 -5.02 20.48
C SER A 74 -62.42 -6.07 19.72
N ARG A 75 -63.54 -6.48 20.33
CA ARG A 75 -64.66 -7.16 19.67
C ARG A 75 -65.34 -6.20 18.70
#